data_AF-A0A3D4YZ92-F1
#
_entry.id   AF-A0A3D4YZ92-F1
#
_cell.length_a   1.000
_cell.length_b   1.000
_cell.length_c   1.000
_cell.angle_alpha   90.00
_cell.angle_beta   90.00
_cell.angle_gamma   90.00
#
_symmetry.space_group_name_H-M   'P 1'
#
loop_
_entity.id
_entity.type
_entity.pdbx_description
1 polymer ?
#
loop_
_entity_poly.entity_id
_entity_poly.type
_entity_poly.pdbx_seq_one_letter_code
_entity_poly.pdbx_strand_id
1 'polypeptide(L)' 'MTSVHDVATYILKKTGPITAMKLQKLVYYSQAWSLVWDEKPLFKEKIEAWTNGPVVPALYRLHRGKFEISSWDGK' A
#
# COMPACT_ATOMS: atom_id res chain seq x y z
N MET A 1 11.02 -3.50 11.18
CA MET A 1 9.59 -3.87 11.10
C MET A 1 9.10 -3.39 9.75
N THR A 2 8.35 -4.21 9.02
CA THR A 2 7.90 -3.89 7.67
C THR A 2 6.97 -2.67 7.67
N SER A 3 7.25 -1.71 6.78
CA SER A 3 6.43 -0.53 6.53
C SER A 3 5.46 -0.76 5.37
N VAL A 4 4.45 0.10 5.23
CA VAL A 4 3.58 0.07 4.04
C VAL A 4 4.37 0.34 2.75
N HIS A 5 5.48 1.08 2.84
CA HIS A 5 6.35 1.39 1.70
C HIS A 5 7.12 0.17 1.21
N ASP A 6 7.58 -0.69 2.13
CA ASP A 6 8.22 -1.96 1.77
C ASP A 6 7.25 -2.87 1.00
N VAL A 7 6.02 -2.98 1.50
CA VAL A 7 4.96 -3.77 0.84
C VAL A 7 4.62 -3.18 -0.52
N ALA A 8 4.46 -1.87 -0.62
CA ALA A 8 4.18 -1.18 -1.87
C ALA A 8 5.31 -1.38 -2.91
N THR A 9 6.56 -1.27 -2.48
CA THR A 9 7.75 -1.50 -3.31
C THR A 9 7.78 -2.94 -3.83
N TYR A 10 7.49 -3.91 -2.95
CA TYR A 10 7.42 -5.31 -3.34
C TYR A 10 6.33 -5.57 -4.38
N ILE A 11 5.13 -5.01 -4.18
CA ILE A 11 4.02 -5.12 -5.14
C ILE A 11 4.43 -4.54 -6.49
N LEU A 12 4.96 -3.31 -6.53
CA LEU A 12 5.38 -2.65 -7.77
C LEU A 12 6.47 -3.43 -8.50
N LYS A 13 7.44 -4.02 -7.78
CA LYS A 13 8.47 -4.88 -8.37
C LYS A 13 7.88 -6.12 -9.04
N LYS A 14 6.75 -6.64 -8.55
CA LYS A 14 6.08 -7.83 -9.08
C LYS A 14 5.08 -7.52 -10.19
N THR A 15 4.37 -6.40 -10.10
CA THR A 15 3.30 -6.05 -11.05
C THR A 15 3.75 -5.11 -12.16
N GLY A 16 4.88 -4.43 -11.98
CA GLY A 16 5.20 -3.24 -12.76
C GLY A 16 4.31 -2.04 -12.39
N PRO A 17 4.32 -0.98 -13.21
CA PRO A 17 3.55 0.22 -12.96
C PRO A 17 2.05 -0.05 -12.82
N ILE A 18 1.43 0.52 -11.79
CA ILE A 18 -0.02 0.43 -11.57
C ILE A 18 -0.57 1.77 -11.09
N THR A 19 -1.89 1.92 -11.16
CA THR A 19 -2.55 3.11 -10.64
C THR A 19 -2.40 3.23 -9.13
N ALA A 20 -2.30 4.46 -8.64
CA ALA A 20 -2.20 4.74 -7.21
C ALA A 20 -3.34 4.10 -6.38
N MET A 21 -4.55 4.10 -6.93
CA MET A 21 -5.72 3.47 -6.29
C MET A 21 -5.62 1.94 -6.25
N LYS A 22 -5.11 1.31 -7.33
CA LYS A 22 -4.87 -0.14 -7.34
C LYS A 22 -3.84 -0.52 -6.29
N LEU A 23 -2.76 0.26 -6.16
CA LEU A 23 -1.75 0.05 -5.13
C LEU A 23 -2.34 0.13 -3.71
N GLN A 24 -3.18 1.13 -3.41
CA GLN A 24 -3.87 1.27 -2.13
C GLN A 24 -4.71 0.04 -1.78
N LYS A 25 -5.47 -0.49 -2.75
CA LYS A 25 -6.27 -1.71 -2.57
C LYS A 25 -5.40 -2.94 -2.32
N LEU A 26 -4.28 -3.07 -3.03
CA LEU A 26 -3.39 -4.23 -2.87
C LEU A 26 -2.71 -4.23 -1.49
N VAL A 27 -2.20 -3.09 -1.00
CA VAL A 27 -1.62 -3.04 0.35
C VAL A 27 -2.67 -3.31 1.43
N TYR A 28 -3.90 -2.84 1.25
CA TYR A 28 -5.02 -3.16 2.13
C TYR A 28 -5.29 -4.66 2.19
N TYR A 29 -5.38 -5.33 1.04
CA TYR A 29 -5.60 -6.78 0.99
C TYR A 29 -4.42 -7.56 1.58
N SER A 30 -3.17 -7.11 1.38
CA SER A 30 -2.01 -7.73 2.01
C SER A 30 -2.06 -7.66 3.54
N GLN A 31 -2.48 -6.52 4.10
CA GLN A 31 -2.69 -6.38 5.55
C GLN A 31 -3.80 -7.32 6.05
N ALA A 32 -4.94 -7.35 5.35
CA ALA A 32 -6.06 -8.22 5.72
C ALA A 32 -5.66 -9.70 5.68
N TRP A 33 -4.89 -10.10 4.66
CA TRP A 33 -4.41 -11.48 4.53
C TRP A 33 -3.48 -11.86 5.68
N SER A 34 -2.50 -11.02 6.02
CA SER A 34 -1.60 -11.31 7.14
C SER A 34 -2.33 -11.35 8.50
N LEU A 35 -3.33 -10.50 8.69
CA LEU A 35 -4.17 -10.56 9.90
C LEU A 35 -5.00 -11.85 9.97
N VAL A 36 -5.51 -12.35 8.85
CA VAL A 36 -6.31 -13.58 8.82
C VAL A 36 -5.45 -14.84 9.03
N TRP A 37 -4.26 -14.89 8.44
CA TRP A 37 -3.44 -16.10 8.42
C TRP A 37 -2.35 -16.14 9.48
N ASP A 38 -1.73 -14.99 9.77
CA ASP A 38 -0.59 -14.88 10.70
C ASP A 38 -0.99 -14.26 12.04
N GLU A 39 -2.25 -13.81 12.18
CA GLU A 39 -2.78 -13.04 13.31
C GLU A 39 -1.94 -11.79 13.66
N LYS A 40 -1.19 -11.29 12.67
CA LYS A 40 -0.23 -10.19 12.86
C LYS A 40 -0.38 -9.14 11.76
N PRO A 41 -0.27 -7.85 12.11
CA PRO A 41 -0.26 -6.80 11.12
C PRO A 41 1.01 -6.89 10.26
N LEU A 42 0.86 -6.85 8.93
CA LEU A 42 1.98 -6.81 8.01
C LEU A 42 2.75 -5.49 8.11
N PHE A 43 2.04 -4.38 8.32
CA PHE A 43 2.60 -3.07 8.57
C PHE A 43 1.80 -2.30 9.65
N LYS A 44 2.38 -1.23 10.21
CA LYS A 44 1.82 -0.49 11.36
C LYS A 44 1.00 0.74 10.98
N GLU A 45 1.19 1.23 9.76
CA GLU A 45 0.56 2.44 9.27
C GLU A 45 -0.96 2.27 9.24
N LYS A 46 -1.66 3.32 9.68
CA LYS A 46 -3.11 3.32 9.80
C LYS A 46 -3.77 3.23 8.42
N ILE A 47 -4.75 2.35 8.30
CA ILE A 47 -5.71 2.33 7.20
C ILE A 47 -6.92 3.17 7.61
N GLU A 48 -7.36 4.05 6.72
CA GLU A 48 -8.53 4.90 6.92
C GLU A 48 -9.61 4.61 5.87
N ALA A 49 -10.87 4.62 6.30
CA ALA A 49 -12.01 4.50 5.41
C ALA A 49 -12.32 5.87 4.79
N TRP A 50 -11.89 6.08 3.55
CA TRP A 50 -12.21 7.27 2.77
C TRP A 50 -13.39 6.99 1.83
N THR A 51 -13.96 8.03 1.22
CA THR A 51 -15.12 7.92 0.31
C THR A 51 -14.93 6.91 -0.83
N ASN A 52 -13.70 6.80 -1.37
CA ASN A 52 -13.39 5.92 -2.50
C ASN A 52 -12.74 4.58 -2.09
N GLY A 53 -12.81 4.23 -0.80
CA GLY A 53 -12.28 2.98 -0.27
C GLY A 53 -11.17 3.16 0.78
N PRO A 54 -10.55 2.05 1.21
CA PRO A 54 -9.50 2.08 2.21
C PRO A 54 -8.25 2.75 1.65
N VAL A 55 -7.70 3.69 2.40
CA VAL A 55 -6.49 4.43 2.06
C VAL A 55 -5.51 4.35 3.22
N VAL A 56 -4.24 4.08 2.94
CA VAL A 56 -3.15 4.31 3.89
C VAL A 56 -2.61 5.72 3.65
N PRO A 57 -2.86 6.70 4.54
CA PRO A 57 -2.46 8.09 4.31
C PRO A 57 -0.95 8.26 4.19
N ALA A 58 -0.17 7.45 4.91
CA ALA A 58 1.29 7.43 4.81
C ALA A 58 1.77 7.12 3.39
N LEU A 59 1.12 6.16 2.72
CA LEU A 59 1.38 5.84 1.31
C LEU A 59 0.78 6.90 0.37
N TYR A 60 -0.43 7.38 0.65
CA TYR A 60 -1.14 8.35 -0.20
C TYR A 60 -0.38 9.67 -0.36
N ARG A 61 0.19 10.21 0.72
CA ARG A 61 0.92 11.48 0.68
C ARG A 61 2.05 11.50 -0.35
N LEU A 62 2.61 10.35 -0.68
CA LEU A 62 3.79 10.23 -1.53
C LEU A 62 3.47 10.09 -3.02
N HIS A 63 2.27 9.63 -3.34
CA HIS A 63 1.77 9.55 -4.71
C HIS A 63 0.64 10.52 -5.01
N ARG A 64 0.28 11.39 -4.06
CA ARG A 64 -0.76 12.40 -4.24
C ARG A 64 -0.50 13.22 -5.50
N GLY A 65 -1.46 13.19 -6.44
CA GLY A 65 -1.36 13.88 -7.72
C GLY A 65 -0.72 13.07 -8.85
N LYS A 66 -0.24 11.85 -8.58
CA LYS A 66 0.25 10.91 -9.60
C LYS A 66 -0.81 9.84 -9.86
N PHE A 67 -1.19 9.68 -11.13
CA PHE A 67 -2.17 8.66 -11.54
C PHE A 67 -1.55 7.25 -11.52
N GLU A 68 -0.31 7.14 -12.01
CA GLU A 68 0.46 5.90 -12.10
C GLU A 68 1.72 5.97 -11.23
N ILE A 69 2.09 4.83 -10.65
CA ILE A 69 3.31 4.66 -9.86
C ILE A 69 4.09 3.51 -10.50
N SER A 70 5.29 3.80 -10.99
CA SER A 70 6.13 2.86 -11.74
C SER A 70 7.30 2.30 -10.92
N SER A 71 7.85 3.10 -10.01
CA SER A 71 8.94 2.72 -9.11
C SER A 71 8.92 3.55 -7.83
N TRP A 72 9.61 3.05 -6.81
CA TRP A 72 9.77 3.71 -5.52
C TRP A 72 11.26 3.92 -5.22
N ASP A 73 11.67 5.18 -5.05
CA ASP A 73 13.06 5.57 -4.72
C ASP A 73 13.22 6.11 -3.28
N GLY A 74 12.15 6.06 -2.48
CA GLY A 74 12.14 6.62 -1.13
C GLY A 74 12.69 5.66 -0.08
N LYS A 75 13.80 6.03 0.56
CA LYS A 75 14.27 5.42 1.80
C LYS A 75 13.28 5.64 2.96
#